data_AF-A0A8T2IU09-F1
#
_entry.id   AF-A0A8T2IU09-F1
#
_cell.length_a   1.000
_cell.length_b   1.000
_cell.length_c   1.000
_cell.angle_alpha   90.00
_cell.angle_beta   90.00
_cell.angle_gamma   90.00
#
_symmetry.space_group_name_H-M   'P 1'
#
loop_
_entity.id
_entity.type
_entity.pdbx_description
1 polymer ?
#
loop_
_entity_poly.entity_id
_entity_poly.type
_entity_poly.pdbx_seq_one_letter_code
_entity_poly.pdbx_strand_id
1 'polypeptide(L)'
;METGSVLLLYVSSTNSWSLICNDNWDSSKAKAVCAQIGYYSDPVSRTVSASSLEATSTFLYSYVLLLRNGSIQLDPLIMETCPSGQVVSLSCAVCGTSHKQQRIIGGSDTTIENYPWQVSLQYMGQHICGGSILNSHWILTAAHCFNGTHKQVDRWRVQYGVTTLTYLFPAYVEKIFRHSKFINVEHSNDIAILKLTREISVSASVQPVCLPGYDNTLPPNSPLWVTGWGYTKEGKG
;
A
#
# COMPACT_ATOMS: atom_id res chain seq x y z
N MET A 1 16.01 -1.44 15.22
CA MET A 1 16.77 -0.78 14.14
C MET A 1 15.81 -0.67 12.97
N GLU A 2 15.21 0.52 12.80
CA GLU A 2 14.22 0.79 11.75
C GLU A 2 14.94 1.29 10.50
N THR A 3 15.34 0.36 9.62
CA THR A 3 15.84 0.69 8.28
C THR A 3 14.70 0.98 7.29
N GLY A 4 13.45 0.68 7.65
CA GLY A 4 12.30 0.64 6.75
C GLY A 4 11.62 1.98 6.41
N SER A 5 12.30 3.12 6.49
CA SER A 5 11.65 4.42 6.21
C SER A 5 12.48 5.40 5.38
N VAL A 6 13.67 5.00 4.92
CA VAL A 6 14.54 5.87 4.11
C VAL A 6 14.00 5.95 2.69
N LEU A 7 13.92 7.17 2.14
CA LEU A 7 13.41 7.42 0.81
C LEU A 7 14.42 6.95 -0.25
N LEU A 8 13.99 5.98 -1.05
CA LEU A 8 14.68 5.49 -2.24
C LEU A 8 13.86 5.85 -3.48
N LEU A 9 14.54 6.32 -4.52
CA LEU A 9 13.93 6.48 -5.83
C LEU A 9 14.68 5.64 -6.86
N TYR A 10 13.90 4.97 -7.71
CA TYR A 10 14.41 4.10 -8.76
C TYR A 10 14.72 4.91 -10.02
N VAL A 11 15.91 4.70 -10.57
CA VAL A 11 16.38 5.30 -11.82
C VAL A 11 16.33 4.24 -12.91
N SER A 12 15.40 4.37 -13.85
CA SER A 12 15.22 3.38 -14.92
C SER A 12 16.38 3.33 -15.92
N SER A 13 17.10 4.44 -16.14
CA SER A 13 18.22 4.49 -17.10
C SER A 13 19.45 3.71 -16.61
N THR A 14 19.68 3.67 -15.30
CA THR A 14 20.80 2.96 -14.66
C THR A 14 20.39 1.67 -13.98
N ASN A 15 19.09 1.36 -13.97
CA ASN A 15 18.50 0.22 -13.25
C ASN A 15 18.96 0.15 -11.78
N SER A 16 19.04 1.32 -11.12
CA SER A 16 19.59 1.44 -9.77
C SER A 16 18.68 2.28 -8.86
N TRP A 17 18.81 2.06 -7.56
CA TRP A 17 18.13 2.85 -6.53
C TRP A 17 19.08 3.91 -5.98
N SER A 18 18.57 5.12 -5.77
CA SER A 18 19.31 6.22 -5.15
C SER A 18 18.66 6.66 -3.85
N LEU A 19 19.50 6.86 -2.83
CA LEU A 19 19.14 7.54 -1.59
C LEU A 19 18.97 9.04 -1.85
N ILE A 20 17.98 9.64 -1.19
CA ILE A 20 17.69 11.06 -1.36
C ILE A 20 18.36 11.89 -0.28
N CYS A 21 19.17 12.84 -0.72
CA CYS A 21 19.90 13.75 0.16
C CYS A 21 18.99 14.78 0.81
N ASN A 22 19.29 15.10 2.08
CA ASN A 22 18.51 16.04 2.87
C ASN A 22 18.86 17.52 2.57
N ASP A 23 20.00 17.81 1.93
CA ASP A 23 20.58 19.16 1.80
C ASP A 23 19.65 20.18 1.13
N ASN A 24 18.76 19.74 0.22
CA ASN A 24 17.77 20.56 -0.48
C ASN A 24 16.34 20.05 -0.28
N TRP A 25 16.09 19.27 0.78
CA TRP A 25 14.79 18.67 1.03
C TRP A 25 13.82 19.64 1.70
N ASP A 26 12.54 19.59 1.31
CA ASP A 26 11.47 20.42 1.89
C ASP A 26 10.11 19.70 1.88
N SER A 27 9.12 20.32 2.54
CA SER A 27 7.76 19.78 2.65
C SER A 27 7.01 19.69 1.32
N SER A 28 7.33 20.55 0.35
CA SER A 28 6.71 20.52 -0.98
C SER A 28 7.18 19.30 -1.77
N LYS A 29 8.48 18.98 -1.70
CA LYS A 29 9.05 17.75 -2.27
C LYS A 29 8.48 16.51 -1.59
N ALA A 30 8.35 16.53 -0.26
CA ALA A 30 7.71 15.44 0.48
C ALA A 30 6.29 15.17 -0.01
N LYS A 31 5.46 16.22 -0.13
CA LYS A 31 4.08 16.11 -0.63
C LYS A 31 4.03 15.59 -2.06
N ALA A 32 4.90 16.09 -2.94
CA ALA A 32 4.94 15.66 -4.33
C ALA A 32 5.38 14.20 -4.49
N VAL A 33 6.38 13.74 -3.73
CA VAL A 33 6.81 12.33 -3.69
C VAL A 33 5.67 11.44 -3.22
N CYS A 34 5.01 11.80 -2.12
CA CYS A 34 3.88 11.03 -1.59
C CYS A 34 2.68 11.01 -2.54
N ALA A 35 2.41 12.12 -3.24
CA ALA A 35 1.35 12.20 -4.24
C ALA A 35 1.60 11.26 -5.44
N GLN A 36 2.87 11.02 -5.83
CA GLN A 36 3.17 10.08 -6.91
C GLN A 36 2.77 8.64 -6.60
N ILE A 37 2.79 8.25 -5.33
CA ILE A 37 2.35 6.93 -4.87
C ILE A 37 0.93 6.94 -4.28
N GLY A 38 0.18 8.03 -4.52
CA GLY A 38 -1.26 8.13 -4.21
C GLY A 38 -1.60 8.55 -2.78
N TYR A 39 -0.65 9.10 -2.03
CA TYR A 39 -0.90 9.67 -0.69
C TYR A 39 -1.00 11.19 -0.76
N TYR A 40 -2.13 11.73 -0.29
CA TYR A 40 -2.42 13.17 -0.28
C TYR A 40 -2.48 13.78 1.13
N SER A 41 -2.25 12.96 2.17
CA SER A 41 -2.07 13.42 3.55
C SER A 41 -0.76 14.20 3.71
N ASP A 42 -0.69 15.03 4.75
CA ASP A 42 0.56 15.71 5.11
C ASP A 42 1.63 14.68 5.50
N PRO A 43 2.74 14.60 4.76
CA PRO A 43 3.77 13.60 5.02
C PRO A 43 4.70 14.05 6.14
N VAL A 44 5.33 13.07 6.79
CA VAL A 44 6.34 13.29 7.82
C VAL A 44 7.70 12.93 7.24
N SER A 45 8.61 13.91 7.16
CA SER A 45 10.00 13.66 6.80
C SER A 45 10.94 13.84 7.99
N ARG A 46 11.95 12.97 8.10
CA ARG A 46 13.00 13.01 9.12
C ARG A 46 14.37 12.89 8.46
N THR A 47 15.38 13.40 9.15
CA THR A 47 16.77 13.30 8.72
C THR A 47 17.41 12.05 9.31
N VAL A 48 18.10 11.26 8.49
CA VAL A 48 18.81 10.04 8.89
C VAL A 48 20.27 10.14 8.46
N SER A 49 21.19 9.70 9.32
CA SER A 49 22.62 9.66 8.96
C SER A 49 22.87 8.52 7.98
N ALA A 50 23.50 8.80 6.83
CA ALA A 50 23.81 7.79 5.84
C ALA A 50 24.72 6.68 6.42
N SER A 51 25.61 7.04 7.35
CA SER A 51 26.50 6.09 8.04
C SER A 51 25.78 5.08 8.94
N SER A 52 24.51 5.33 9.29
CA SER A 52 23.71 4.43 10.13
C SER A 52 22.96 3.36 9.33
N LEU A 53 23.02 3.42 8.00
CA LEU A 53 22.39 2.44 7.11
C LEU A 53 23.32 1.25 6.96
N GLU A 54 22.82 0.03 7.21
CA GLU A 54 23.60 -1.19 7.08
C GLU A 54 24.12 -1.35 5.64
N ALA A 55 25.44 -1.33 5.51
CA ALA A 55 26.16 -1.27 4.24
C ALA A 55 26.23 -2.62 3.52
N THR A 56 25.08 -3.24 3.24
CA THR A 56 25.01 -4.43 2.37
C THR A 56 24.99 -4.07 0.89
N SER A 57 24.76 -2.79 0.55
CA SER A 57 24.70 -2.28 -0.82
C SER A 57 25.42 -0.92 -0.95
N THR A 58 26.16 -0.71 -2.03
CA THR A 58 26.66 0.61 -2.44
C THR A 58 25.50 1.42 -3.00
N PHE A 59 24.90 2.25 -2.16
CA PHE A 59 23.85 3.17 -2.60
C PHE A 59 24.44 4.34 -3.38
N LEU A 60 23.76 4.72 -4.45
CA LEU A 60 23.96 6.01 -5.11
C LEU A 60 23.13 7.09 -4.39
N TYR A 61 23.49 8.35 -4.56
CA TYR A 61 22.81 9.47 -3.92
C TYR A 61 22.36 10.50 -4.96
N SER A 62 21.21 11.13 -4.73
CA SER A 62 20.68 12.15 -5.63
C SER A 62 19.74 13.10 -4.87
N TYR A 63 19.24 14.13 -5.56
CA TYR A 63 18.23 15.05 -5.07
C TYR A 63 16.89 14.84 -5.77
N VAL A 64 15.82 15.24 -5.10
CA VAL A 64 14.49 15.36 -5.73
C VAL A 64 14.30 16.77 -6.26
N LEU A 65 14.02 16.88 -7.54
CA LEU A 65 13.62 18.11 -8.21
C LEU A 65 12.11 18.17 -8.30
N LEU A 66 11.51 19.28 -7.86
CA LEU A 66 10.09 19.57 -8.02
C LEU A 66 9.88 20.43 -9.26
N LEU A 67 9.18 19.91 -10.25
CA LEU A 67 8.88 20.61 -11.49
C LEU A 67 7.70 21.57 -11.31
N ARG A 68 7.60 22.59 -12.17
CA ARG A 68 6.54 23.61 -12.12
C ARG A 68 5.12 23.05 -12.24
N ASN A 69 4.96 21.89 -12.86
CA ASN A 69 3.69 21.19 -13.00
C ASN A 69 3.35 20.30 -11.78
N GLY A 70 4.16 20.33 -10.71
CA GLY A 70 3.97 19.53 -9.50
C GLY A 70 4.51 18.09 -9.58
N SER A 71 5.02 17.66 -10.72
CA SER A 71 5.69 16.35 -10.83
C SER A 71 7.10 16.41 -10.25
N ILE A 72 7.63 15.26 -9.82
CA ILE A 72 9.01 15.16 -9.36
C ILE A 72 9.89 14.50 -10.42
N GLN A 73 11.18 14.81 -10.37
CA GLN A 73 12.22 14.11 -11.10
C GLN A 73 13.43 13.92 -10.18
N LEU A 74 14.24 12.89 -10.44
CA LEU A 74 15.57 12.83 -9.86
C LEU A 74 16.52 13.80 -10.54
N ASP A 75 17.41 14.39 -9.75
CA ASP A 75 18.52 15.15 -10.28
C ASP A 75 19.40 14.23 -11.15
N PRO A 76 19.70 14.60 -12.40
CA PRO A 76 20.54 13.79 -13.28
C PRO A 76 21.96 13.59 -12.76
N LEU A 77 22.43 14.44 -11.84
CA LEU A 77 23.73 14.29 -11.20
C LEU A 77 23.61 13.29 -10.05
N ILE A 78 24.12 12.08 -10.30
CA ILE A 78 24.29 11.05 -9.28
C ILE A 78 25.59 11.29 -8.53
N MET A 79 25.53 11.16 -7.20
CA MET A 79 26.65 11.39 -6.29
C MET A 79 27.01 10.10 -5.53
N GLU A 80 28.26 10.02 -5.08
CA GLU A 80 28.73 8.94 -4.21
C GLU A 80 28.33 9.14 -2.75
N THR A 81 28.07 10.38 -2.33
CA THR A 81 27.60 10.74 -0.98
C THR A 81 26.78 12.03 -1.01
N CYS A 82 25.94 12.25 0.00
CA CYS A 82 25.35 13.57 0.26
C CYS A 82 26.37 14.49 0.93
N PRO A 83 26.44 15.79 0.56
CA PRO A 83 27.36 16.75 1.19
C PRO A 83 27.23 16.82 2.72
N SER A 84 26.00 16.79 3.24
CA SER A 84 25.71 16.73 4.68
C SER A 84 25.98 15.37 5.34
N GLY A 85 26.17 14.30 4.55
CA GLY A 85 26.13 12.93 5.03
C GLY A 85 24.74 12.47 5.49
N GLN A 86 23.69 13.24 5.20
CA GLN A 86 22.33 12.99 5.67
C GLN A 86 21.36 12.72 4.52
N VAL A 87 20.47 11.77 4.77
CA VAL A 87 19.43 11.34 3.83
C VAL A 87 18.04 11.52 4.44
N VAL A 88 17.03 11.46 3.56
CA VAL A 88 15.63 11.66 3.93
C VAL A 88 14.98 10.33 4.30
N SER A 89 14.34 10.29 5.46
CA SER A 89 13.29 9.33 5.79
C SER A 89 11.93 9.96 5.56
N LEU A 90 11.02 9.28 4.87
CA LEU A 90 9.73 9.82 4.45
C LEU A 90 8.59 8.84 4.78
N SER A 91 7.59 9.32 5.51
CA SER A 91 6.34 8.62 5.76
C SER A 91 5.19 9.40 5.13
N CYS A 92 4.54 8.79 4.14
CA CYS A 92 3.49 9.44 3.34
C CYS A 92 2.09 9.34 3.93
N ALA A 93 1.85 8.34 4.77
CA ALA A 93 0.59 8.14 5.49
C ALA A 93 0.83 7.31 6.74
N VAL A 94 -0.02 7.51 7.75
CA VAL A 94 -0.17 6.56 8.84
C VAL A 94 -0.91 5.34 8.30
N CYS A 95 -0.27 4.18 8.32
CA CYS A 95 -0.83 2.92 7.87
C CYS A 95 -0.50 1.80 8.87
N GLY A 96 -1.17 0.66 8.76
CA GLY A 96 -0.86 -0.53 9.56
C GLY A 96 -1.18 -0.40 11.05
N THR A 97 -1.89 0.66 11.46
CA THR A 97 -2.34 0.83 12.84
C THR A 97 -3.52 -0.11 13.13
N SER A 98 -3.42 -0.86 14.22
CA SER A 98 -4.38 -1.91 14.61
C SER A 98 -4.50 -1.99 16.13
N HIS A 99 -5.70 -2.23 16.65
CA HIS A 99 -5.99 -2.32 18.09
C HIS A 99 -5.67 -3.70 18.72
N LYS A 100 -4.92 -4.56 18.03
CA LYS A 100 -4.76 -5.96 18.43
C LYS A 100 -4.11 -6.20 19.79
N GLN A 101 -4.69 -7.16 20.52
CA GLN A 101 -4.05 -7.97 21.55
C GLN A 101 -3.78 -9.41 21.05
N GLN A 102 -2.95 -10.16 21.78
CA GLN A 102 -2.16 -11.33 21.34
C GLN A 102 -2.84 -12.44 20.50
N ARG A 103 -2.00 -13.18 19.77
CA ARG A 103 -2.29 -14.27 18.81
C ARG A 103 -3.14 -15.42 19.40
N ILE A 104 -4.17 -15.85 18.64
CA ILE A 104 -4.88 -17.12 18.84
C ILE A 104 -4.81 -17.96 17.54
N ILE A 105 -4.55 -19.26 17.65
CA ILE A 105 -4.46 -20.24 16.54
C ILE A 105 -5.80 -20.98 16.43
N GLY A 106 -6.29 -21.24 15.20
CA GLY A 106 -7.55 -21.95 14.96
C GLY A 106 -8.70 -21.09 14.43
N GLY A 107 -8.43 -19.81 14.15
CA GLY A 107 -9.44 -18.83 13.75
C GLY A 107 -10.32 -18.43 14.94
N SER A 108 -10.59 -17.15 15.08
CA SER A 108 -11.57 -16.66 16.04
C SER A 108 -12.28 -15.49 15.41
N ASP A 109 -13.52 -15.25 15.82
CA ASP A 109 -14.20 -14.01 15.49
C ASP A 109 -13.30 -12.84 15.90
N THR A 110 -13.29 -11.80 15.08
CA THR A 110 -12.52 -10.58 15.30
C THR A 110 -13.41 -9.38 15.00
N THR A 111 -12.95 -8.19 15.35
CA THR A 111 -13.64 -6.94 15.03
C THR A 111 -12.88 -6.17 13.97
N ILE A 112 -13.58 -5.30 13.25
CA ILE A 112 -12.97 -4.50 12.19
C ILE A 112 -11.85 -3.58 12.71
N GLU A 113 -11.91 -3.13 13.96
CA GLU A 113 -10.87 -2.28 14.59
C GLU A 113 -9.53 -3.02 14.77
N ASN A 114 -9.54 -4.36 14.79
CA ASN A 114 -8.32 -5.16 14.80
C ASN A 114 -7.68 -5.25 13.41
N TYR A 115 -8.46 -5.10 12.35
CA TYR A 115 -8.00 -5.20 10.95
C TYR A 115 -8.70 -4.15 10.08
N PRO A 116 -8.49 -2.85 10.38
CA PRO A 116 -9.30 -1.75 9.84
C PRO A 116 -9.14 -1.51 8.34
N TRP A 117 -8.18 -2.19 7.69
CA TRP A 117 -8.01 -2.22 6.24
C TRP A 117 -8.86 -3.27 5.54
N GLN A 118 -9.42 -4.25 6.25
CA GLN A 118 -10.19 -5.33 5.65
C GLN A 118 -11.46 -4.79 5.00
N VAL A 119 -11.68 -5.16 3.74
CA VAL A 119 -12.92 -4.84 3.03
C VAL A 119 -13.58 -6.07 2.44
N SER A 120 -14.88 -5.96 2.22
CA SER A 120 -15.71 -6.91 1.49
C SER A 120 -16.00 -6.35 0.09
N LEU A 121 -15.62 -7.10 -0.93
CA LEU A 121 -15.97 -6.81 -2.32
C LEU A 121 -17.26 -7.55 -2.65
N GLN A 122 -18.28 -6.78 -2.98
CA GLN A 122 -19.61 -7.28 -3.23
C GLN A 122 -20.01 -7.10 -4.70
N TYR A 123 -20.49 -8.16 -5.32
CA TYR A 123 -21.09 -8.10 -6.66
C TYR A 123 -22.59 -8.28 -6.53
N MET A 124 -23.37 -7.29 -6.99
CA MET A 124 -24.83 -7.27 -6.86
C MET A 124 -25.31 -7.52 -5.41
N GLY A 125 -24.57 -6.99 -4.42
CA GLY A 125 -24.89 -7.11 -3.00
C GLY A 125 -24.43 -8.40 -2.33
N GLN A 126 -23.83 -9.35 -3.06
CA GLN A 126 -23.29 -10.58 -2.50
C GLN A 126 -21.78 -10.49 -2.32
N HIS A 127 -21.26 -10.93 -1.17
CA HIS A 127 -19.81 -11.03 -0.95
C HIS A 127 -19.18 -12.01 -1.92
N ILE A 128 -18.15 -11.57 -2.64
CA ILE A 128 -17.39 -12.40 -3.57
C ILE A 128 -15.94 -12.57 -3.12
N CYS A 129 -15.30 -11.47 -2.69
CA CYS A 129 -13.88 -11.44 -2.36
C CYS A 129 -13.59 -10.52 -1.18
N GLY A 130 -12.43 -10.70 -0.56
CA GLY A 130 -11.84 -9.71 0.33
C GLY A 130 -10.98 -8.68 -0.42
N GLY A 131 -10.56 -7.64 0.29
CA GLY A 131 -9.53 -6.71 -0.16
C GLY A 131 -8.96 -5.92 1.01
N SER A 132 -8.01 -5.04 0.71
CA SER A 132 -7.33 -4.19 1.69
C SER A 132 -7.33 -2.73 1.26
N ILE A 133 -7.64 -1.82 2.17
CA ILE A 133 -7.51 -0.37 1.96
C ILE A 133 -6.03 0.00 1.83
N LEU A 134 -5.63 0.65 0.74
CA LEU A 134 -4.26 1.18 0.56
C LEU A 134 -4.18 2.67 0.94
N ASN A 135 -5.22 3.44 0.64
CA ASN A 135 -5.35 4.87 0.96
C ASN A 135 -6.83 5.29 0.80
N SER A 136 -7.10 6.60 0.76
CA SER A 136 -8.47 7.14 0.69
C SER A 136 -9.27 6.71 -0.54
N HIS A 137 -8.66 6.25 -1.63
CA HIS A 137 -9.37 5.88 -2.86
C HIS A 137 -9.12 4.45 -3.34
N TRP A 138 -8.04 3.82 -2.89
CA TRP A 138 -7.52 2.64 -3.54
C TRP A 138 -7.65 1.41 -2.65
N ILE A 139 -8.20 0.34 -3.22
CA ILE A 139 -8.34 -0.97 -2.59
C ILE A 139 -7.48 -1.98 -3.36
N LEU A 140 -6.66 -2.75 -2.65
CA LEU A 140 -5.91 -3.89 -3.19
C LEU A 140 -6.71 -5.18 -3.07
N THR A 141 -6.68 -6.03 -4.09
CA THR A 141 -7.32 -7.36 -4.08
C THR A 141 -6.70 -8.27 -5.14
N ALA A 142 -7.32 -9.42 -5.38
CA ALA A 142 -6.94 -10.39 -6.39
C ALA A 142 -7.62 -10.11 -7.75
N ALA A 143 -6.93 -10.43 -8.84
CA ALA A 143 -7.46 -10.27 -10.19
C ALA A 143 -8.54 -11.29 -10.54
N HIS A 144 -8.49 -12.50 -9.96
CA HIS A 144 -9.45 -13.56 -10.22
C HIS A 144 -10.87 -13.21 -9.80
N CYS A 145 -11.05 -12.26 -8.86
CA CYS A 145 -12.36 -11.80 -8.40
C CYS A 145 -13.23 -11.26 -9.56
N PHE A 146 -12.59 -10.75 -10.63
CA PHE A 146 -13.24 -10.04 -11.74
C PHE A 146 -13.33 -10.88 -13.03
N ASN A 147 -13.52 -12.19 -12.89
CA ASN A 147 -13.66 -13.12 -14.00
C ASN A 147 -15.10 -13.60 -14.21
N GLY A 148 -15.34 -14.33 -15.30
CA GLY A 148 -16.65 -14.92 -15.61
C GLY A 148 -17.75 -13.87 -15.72
N THR A 149 -18.75 -14.00 -14.84
CA THR A 149 -19.93 -13.11 -14.76
C THR A 149 -19.65 -11.79 -14.03
N HIS A 150 -18.51 -11.64 -13.34
CA HIS A 150 -18.20 -10.49 -12.48
C HIS A 150 -17.43 -9.35 -13.16
N LYS A 151 -17.65 -9.13 -14.46
CA LYS A 151 -16.89 -8.16 -15.27
C LYS A 151 -17.43 -6.73 -15.23
N GLN A 152 -18.68 -6.53 -14.81
CA GLN A 152 -19.37 -5.24 -14.87
C GLN A 152 -19.05 -4.40 -13.62
N VAL A 153 -18.32 -3.29 -13.82
CA VAL A 153 -17.81 -2.43 -12.73
C VAL A 153 -18.94 -1.78 -11.91
N ASP A 154 -20.00 -1.35 -12.56
CA ASP A 154 -21.17 -0.69 -11.97
C ASP A 154 -21.96 -1.58 -11.00
N ARG A 155 -21.77 -2.91 -11.07
CA ARG A 155 -22.35 -3.90 -10.15
C ARG A 155 -21.47 -4.19 -8.94
N TRP A 156 -20.24 -3.67 -8.90
CA TRP A 156 -19.33 -3.85 -7.78
C TRP A 156 -19.50 -2.76 -6.72
N ARG A 157 -19.40 -3.20 -5.47
CA ARG A 157 -19.49 -2.39 -4.27
C ARG A 157 -18.39 -2.80 -3.29
N VAL A 158 -17.92 -1.84 -2.50
CA VAL A 158 -16.94 -2.08 -1.43
C VAL A 158 -17.57 -1.72 -0.10
N GLN A 159 -17.61 -2.67 0.83
CA GLN A 159 -18.01 -2.43 2.20
C GLN A 159 -16.79 -2.50 3.11
N TYR A 160 -16.61 -1.47 3.94
CA TYR A 160 -15.49 -1.30 4.87
C TYR A 160 -16.01 -0.78 6.21
N GLY A 161 -15.18 -0.84 7.26
CA GLY A 161 -15.52 -0.25 8.56
C GLY A 161 -16.56 -1.04 9.37
N VAL A 162 -16.87 -2.28 8.99
CA VAL A 162 -17.87 -3.13 9.66
C VAL A 162 -17.33 -4.53 9.91
N THR A 163 -17.71 -5.11 11.06
CA THR A 163 -17.39 -6.50 11.42
C THR A 163 -18.36 -7.49 10.76
N THR A 164 -19.66 -7.17 10.80
CA THR A 164 -20.72 -7.97 10.20
C THR A 164 -21.15 -7.33 8.89
N LEU A 165 -21.17 -8.12 7.80
CA LEU A 165 -21.60 -7.62 6.50
C LEU A 165 -23.06 -7.19 6.52
N THR A 166 -23.33 -6.04 5.92
CA THR A 166 -24.68 -5.50 5.78
C THR A 166 -24.91 -5.03 4.36
N TYR A 167 -26.15 -4.70 4.01
CA TYR A 167 -26.44 -4.07 2.72
C TYR A 167 -26.29 -2.53 2.76
N LEU A 168 -25.90 -1.97 3.90
CA LEU A 168 -25.92 -0.52 4.12
C LEU A 168 -24.58 0.14 3.77
N PHE A 169 -24.70 1.32 3.17
CA PHE A 169 -23.61 2.25 2.84
C PHE A 169 -22.40 1.67 2.08
N PRO A 170 -22.56 0.81 1.06
CA PRO A 170 -21.41 0.39 0.27
C PRO A 170 -20.85 1.54 -0.57
N ALA A 171 -19.53 1.63 -0.67
CA ALA A 171 -18.84 2.54 -1.58
C ALA A 171 -18.91 2.02 -3.04
N TYR A 172 -19.05 2.96 -3.97
CA TYR A 172 -19.10 2.67 -5.40
C TYR A 172 -17.69 2.60 -5.99
N VAL A 173 -17.49 1.63 -6.88
CA VAL A 173 -16.26 1.43 -7.63
C VAL A 173 -16.28 2.27 -8.91
N GLU A 174 -15.26 3.09 -9.12
CA GLU A 174 -15.06 3.87 -10.34
C GLU A 174 -14.42 3.01 -11.42
N LYS A 175 -13.35 2.29 -11.07
CA LYS A 175 -12.56 1.52 -12.03
C LYS A 175 -11.84 0.35 -11.37
N ILE A 176 -11.63 -0.71 -12.15
CA ILE A 176 -10.93 -1.92 -11.74
C ILE A 176 -9.73 -2.12 -12.65
N PHE A 177 -8.54 -2.24 -12.06
CA PHE A 177 -7.27 -2.43 -12.76
C PHE A 177 -6.73 -3.81 -12.41
N ARG A 178 -6.87 -4.77 -13.33
CA ARG A 178 -6.21 -6.08 -13.21
C ARG A 178 -4.78 -5.98 -13.71
N HIS A 179 -3.89 -6.73 -13.09
CA HIS A 179 -2.54 -6.88 -13.64
C HIS A 179 -2.61 -7.43 -15.07
N SER A 180 -1.92 -6.76 -16.01
CA SER A 180 -2.02 -7.07 -17.45
C SER A 180 -1.49 -8.47 -17.81
N LYS A 181 -0.58 -9.01 -16.99
CA LYS A 181 -0.03 -10.36 -17.12
C LYS A 181 -0.73 -11.43 -16.28
N PHE A 182 -1.92 -11.13 -15.75
CA PHE A 182 -2.68 -12.12 -14.99
C PHE A 182 -3.20 -13.22 -15.91
N ILE A 183 -2.87 -14.48 -15.59
CA ILE A 183 -3.30 -15.67 -16.33
C ILE A 183 -4.20 -16.51 -15.43
N ASN A 184 -5.46 -16.66 -15.83
CA ASN A 184 -6.48 -17.31 -15.00
C ASN A 184 -6.16 -18.76 -14.62
N VAL A 185 -5.50 -19.52 -15.51
CA VAL A 185 -5.24 -20.96 -15.29
C VAL A 185 -4.12 -21.19 -14.29
N GLU A 186 -3.11 -20.32 -14.30
CA GLU A 186 -1.90 -20.46 -13.49
C GLU A 186 -1.97 -19.66 -12.18
N HIS A 187 -2.96 -18.76 -12.05
CA HIS A 187 -3.03 -17.76 -10.99
C HIS A 187 -1.76 -16.90 -10.84
N SER A 188 -0.93 -16.85 -11.88
CA SER A 188 0.24 -15.99 -11.98
C SER A 188 -0.19 -14.53 -12.05
N ASN A 189 0.43 -13.65 -11.25
CA ASN A 189 0.11 -12.21 -11.16
C ASN A 189 -1.35 -11.93 -10.75
N ASP A 190 -1.89 -12.69 -9.81
CA ASP A 190 -3.26 -12.55 -9.31
C ASP A 190 -3.45 -11.33 -8.39
N ILE A 191 -3.32 -10.14 -8.97
CA ILE A 191 -3.38 -8.86 -8.27
C ILE A 191 -4.20 -7.84 -9.08
N ALA A 192 -5.05 -7.10 -8.38
CA ALA A 192 -5.84 -6.02 -8.94
C ALA A 192 -5.99 -4.88 -7.93
N ILE A 193 -6.23 -3.67 -8.45
CA ILE A 193 -6.52 -2.48 -7.63
C ILE A 193 -7.83 -1.86 -8.09
N LEU A 194 -8.68 -1.46 -7.15
CA LEU A 194 -9.93 -0.75 -7.40
C LEU A 194 -9.77 0.71 -7.01
N LYS A 195 -10.26 1.60 -7.85
CA LYS A 195 -10.46 3.01 -7.52
C LYS A 195 -11.90 3.22 -7.08
N LEU A 196 -12.09 3.82 -5.92
CA LEU A 196 -13.40 4.23 -5.41
C LEU A 196 -13.81 5.58 -5.99
N THR A 197 -15.10 5.77 -6.15
CA THR A 197 -15.69 7.04 -6.63
C THR A 197 -15.63 8.18 -5.59
N ARG A 198 -15.50 7.85 -4.31
CA ARG A 198 -15.44 8.79 -3.18
C ARG A 198 -14.35 8.37 -2.21
N GLU A 199 -13.76 9.37 -1.56
CA GLU A 199 -12.78 9.17 -0.52
C GLU A 199 -13.35 8.43 0.69
N ILE A 200 -12.54 7.53 1.22
CA ILE A 200 -12.71 6.88 2.51
C ILE A 200 -12.22 7.86 3.59
N SER A 201 -13.08 8.11 4.59
CA SER A 201 -12.69 8.83 5.79
C SER A 201 -12.07 7.87 6.81
N VAL A 202 -10.87 8.22 7.28
CA VAL A 202 -10.10 7.44 8.24
C VAL A 202 -10.77 7.49 9.63
N SER A 203 -10.82 6.35 10.32
CA SER A 203 -11.38 6.21 11.68
C SER A 203 -10.79 4.98 12.39
N ALA A 204 -11.19 4.70 13.63
CA ALA A 204 -10.70 3.53 14.37
C ALA A 204 -11.02 2.18 13.65
N SER A 205 -12.12 2.12 12.91
CA SER A 205 -12.53 0.94 12.13
C SER A 205 -12.11 1.00 10.66
N VAL A 206 -11.45 2.09 10.22
CA VAL A 206 -11.12 2.33 8.82
C VAL A 206 -9.73 2.95 8.71
N GLN A 207 -8.74 2.15 8.32
CA GLN A 207 -7.35 2.57 8.19
C GLN A 207 -6.71 1.85 7.00
N PRO A 208 -5.72 2.45 6.32
CA PRO A 208 -4.96 1.76 5.29
C PRO A 208 -3.97 0.75 5.89
N VAL A 209 -3.68 -0.31 5.13
CA VAL A 209 -2.56 -1.22 5.39
C VAL A 209 -1.28 -0.65 4.76
N CYS A 210 -0.13 -0.92 5.35
CA CYS A 210 1.15 -0.60 4.73
C CYS A 210 1.50 -1.63 3.65
N LEU A 211 2.11 -1.16 2.56
CA LEU A 211 2.80 -2.05 1.62
C LEU A 211 4.17 -2.43 2.18
N PRO A 212 4.68 -3.64 1.90
CA PRO A 212 6.05 -3.98 2.24
C PRO A 212 7.04 -3.10 1.47
N GLY A 213 8.20 -2.83 2.06
CA GLY A 213 9.34 -2.27 1.32
C GLY A 213 9.74 -3.21 0.18
N TYR A 214 10.34 -2.65 -0.87
CA TYR A 214 10.71 -3.40 -2.08
C TYR A 214 11.63 -4.60 -1.80
N ASP A 215 12.54 -4.43 -0.84
CA ASP A 215 13.55 -5.38 -0.39
C ASP A 215 13.14 -6.15 0.88
N ASN A 216 11.94 -5.88 1.41
CA ASN A 216 11.43 -6.61 2.57
C ASN A 216 11.16 -8.06 2.19
N THR A 217 12.07 -8.95 2.58
CA THR A 217 11.82 -10.38 2.55
C THR A 217 11.09 -10.80 3.81
N LEU A 218 10.08 -11.65 3.67
CA LEU A 218 9.39 -12.24 4.80
C LEU A 218 10.12 -13.55 5.18
N PRO A 219 10.73 -13.65 6.37
CA PRO A 219 11.40 -14.87 6.78
C PRO A 219 10.42 -16.06 6.79
N PRO A 220 10.86 -17.28 6.41
CA PRO A 220 10.05 -18.47 6.55
C PRO A 220 9.52 -18.61 7.99
N ASN A 221 8.28 -19.08 8.13
CA ASN A 221 7.59 -19.26 9.41
C ASN A 221 7.28 -17.97 10.18
N SER A 222 7.43 -16.79 9.57
CA SER A 222 6.96 -15.55 10.16
C SER A 222 5.46 -15.64 10.46
N PRO A 223 5.03 -15.29 11.69
CA PRO A 223 3.62 -15.31 12.04
C PRO A 223 2.88 -14.23 11.25
N LEU A 224 1.89 -14.65 10.46
CA LEU A 224 1.02 -13.77 9.69
C LEU A 224 -0.43 -13.93 10.12
N TRP A 225 -1.26 -12.99 9.69
CA TRP A 225 -2.71 -13.05 9.84
C TRP A 225 -3.38 -13.00 8.48
N VAL A 226 -4.46 -13.76 8.36
CA VAL A 226 -5.39 -13.72 7.24
C VAL A 226 -6.78 -13.46 7.83
N THR A 227 -7.51 -12.54 7.22
CA THR A 227 -8.86 -12.16 7.64
C THR A 227 -9.81 -12.16 6.45
N GLY A 228 -11.09 -12.39 6.71
CA GLY A 228 -12.12 -12.37 5.68
C GLY A 228 -13.42 -13.01 6.14
N TRP A 229 -14.44 -12.93 5.28
CA TRP A 229 -15.77 -13.54 5.48
C TRP A 229 -15.97 -14.82 4.66
N GLY A 230 -14.86 -15.41 4.18
CA GLY A 230 -14.88 -16.66 3.42
C GLY A 230 -15.31 -17.86 4.28
N TYR A 231 -15.51 -19.00 3.62
CA TYR A 231 -15.94 -20.22 4.30
C TYR A 231 -14.93 -20.66 5.37
N THR A 232 -15.45 -20.98 6.56
CA THR A 232 -14.67 -21.45 7.71
C THR A 232 -14.36 -22.96 7.67
N LYS A 233 -14.77 -23.65 6.59
CA LYS A 233 -14.53 -25.07 6.34
C LYS A 233 -14.16 -25.29 4.88
N GLU A 234 -13.19 -26.16 4.66
CA GLU A 234 -12.73 -26.57 3.33
C GLU A 234 -13.86 -27.29 2.55
N GLY A 235 -13.95 -27.08 1.22
CA GLY A 235 -14.88 -27.80 0.34
C GLY A 235 -16.27 -27.18 0.13
N LYS A 236 -16.46 -25.89 0.45
CA LYS A 236 -17.65 -25.14 0.03
C LYS A 236 -17.22 -24.05 -0.97
N GLY A 237 -17.40 -24.33 -2.25
CA GLY A 237 -17.15 -23.43 -3.38
C GLY A 237 -18.16 -23.72 -4.48
#